data_AF-A0A4Z0N8C5-F1
#
_entry.id   AF-A0A4Z0N8C5-F1
#
_cell.length_a   1.000
_cell.length_b   1.000
_cell.length_c   1.000
_cell.angle_alpha   90.00
_cell.angle_beta   90.00
_cell.angle_gamma   90.00
#
_symmetry.space_group_name_H-M   'P 1'
#
loop_
_entity.id
_entity.type
_entity.pdbx_description
1 polymer ?
#
loop_
_entity_poly.entity_id
_entity_poly.type
_entity_poly.pdbx_seq_one_letter_code
_entity_poly.pdbx_strand_id
1 'polypeptide(L)'
;MPVDMSPQRFEELVGDALDLIPPGLAAAIDNVVVLVEDRHPEDPELLGLYEGIALTERDSSYAGALPDTVTIYRKPLLDMCDSEPEVVEEVAITVIHEIAHHFGIDDDRLHELGWG
;
A
#
# COMPACT_ATOMS: atom_id res chain seq x y z
N MET A 1 11.18 -0.76 20.62
CA MET A 1 10.46 0.51 20.87
C MET A 1 9.98 0.95 19.51
N PRO A 2 8.70 1.35 19.39
CA PRO A 2 8.15 1.77 18.10
C PRO A 2 9.03 2.87 17.50
N VAL A 3 9.29 2.77 16.19
CA VAL A 3 10.09 3.74 15.46
C VAL A 3 9.27 5.01 15.24
N ASP A 4 9.85 6.17 15.51
CA ASP A 4 9.24 7.45 15.11
C ASP A 4 10.12 8.10 14.04
N MET A 5 9.49 8.60 12.98
CA MET A 5 10.16 9.31 11.90
C MET A 5 9.25 10.37 11.28
N SER A 6 9.84 11.31 10.55
CA SER A 6 9.08 12.34 9.86
C SER A 6 8.23 11.75 8.72
N PRO A 7 7.14 12.41 8.31
CA PRO A 7 6.38 12.00 7.12
C PRO A 7 7.26 11.86 5.88
N GLN A 8 8.21 12.78 5.67
CA GLN A 8 9.12 12.74 4.53
C GLN A 8 10.03 11.51 4.56
N ARG A 9 10.55 11.13 5.73
CA ARG A 9 11.38 9.93 5.86
C ARG A 9 10.57 8.68 5.60
N PHE A 10 9.32 8.65 6.08
CA PHE A 10 8.43 7.53 5.81
C PHE A 10 8.11 7.41 4.32
N GLU A 11 7.81 8.50 3.63
CA GLU A 11 7.60 8.51 2.17
C GLU A 11 8.81 7.96 1.39
N GLU A 12 10.03 8.24 1.83
CA GLU A 12 11.25 7.63 1.26
C GLU A 12 11.24 6.11 1.44
N LEU A 13 10.90 5.61 2.64
CA LEU A 13 10.83 4.18 2.92
C LEU A 13 9.69 3.49 2.16
N VAL A 14 8.59 4.19 1.88
CA VAL A 14 7.54 3.67 0.99
C VAL A 14 8.11 3.46 -0.42
N GLY A 15 8.92 4.39 -0.93
CA GLY A 15 9.62 4.21 -2.20
C GLY A 15 10.51 2.96 -2.21
N ASP A 16 11.32 2.78 -1.16
CA ASP A 16 12.17 1.61 -1.00
C ASP A 16 11.35 0.30 -0.95
N ALA A 17 10.17 0.34 -0.31
CA ALA A 17 9.26 -0.80 -0.23
C ALA A 17 8.66 -1.17 -1.59
N LEU A 18 8.31 -0.19 -2.42
CA LEU A 18 7.79 -0.42 -3.77
C LEU A 18 8.82 -1.08 -4.69
N ASP A 19 10.11 -0.81 -4.49
CA ASP A 19 11.20 -1.44 -5.23
C ASP A 19 11.38 -2.94 -4.89
N LEU A 20 10.81 -3.41 -3.77
CA LEU A 20 10.82 -4.83 -3.39
C LEU A 20 9.75 -5.65 -4.11
N ILE A 21 8.80 -4.98 -4.78
CA ILE A 21 7.62 -5.65 -5.32
C ILE A 21 8.01 -6.53 -6.52
N PRO A 22 7.56 -7.81 -6.55
CA PRO A 22 7.88 -8.71 -7.64
C PRO A 22 7.39 -8.16 -8.99
N PRO A 23 8.15 -8.35 -10.09
CA PRO A 23 7.75 -7.89 -11.43
C PRO A 23 6.38 -8.42 -11.89
N GLY A 24 5.95 -9.57 -11.37
CA GLY A 24 4.62 -10.14 -11.65
C GLY A 24 3.47 -9.31 -11.08
N LEU A 25 3.68 -8.60 -9.95
CA LEU A 25 2.72 -7.67 -9.37
C LEU A 25 2.99 -6.22 -9.80
N ALA A 26 4.21 -5.86 -10.20
CA ALA A 26 4.54 -4.50 -10.62
C ALA A 26 3.65 -3.98 -11.76
N ALA A 27 3.20 -4.84 -12.68
CA ALA A 27 2.27 -4.48 -13.74
C ALA A 27 0.88 -4.07 -13.23
N ALA A 28 0.45 -4.62 -12.09
CA ALA A 28 -0.80 -4.23 -11.43
C ALA A 28 -0.65 -2.87 -10.71
N ILE A 29 0.57 -2.55 -10.26
CA ILE A 29 0.90 -1.29 -9.57
C ILE A 29 1.11 -0.13 -10.53
N ASP A 30 1.46 -0.39 -11.78
CA ASP A 30 1.76 0.65 -12.77
C ASP A 30 0.61 1.67 -12.96
N ASN A 31 -0.63 1.29 -12.61
CA ASN A 31 -1.80 2.17 -12.63
C ASN A 31 -2.37 2.48 -11.23
N VAL A 32 -1.58 2.30 -10.17
CA VAL A 32 -1.93 2.56 -8.78
C VAL A 32 -1.08 3.70 -8.23
N VAL A 33 -1.73 4.67 -7.59
CA VAL A 33 -1.07 5.73 -6.83
C VAL A 33 -1.01 5.34 -5.36
N VAL A 34 0.19 5.34 -4.79
CA VAL A 34 0.37 5.11 -3.36
C VAL A 34 0.30 6.43 -2.61
N LEU A 35 -0.62 6.53 -1.66
CA LEU A 35 -0.82 7.68 -0.79
C LEU A 35 -0.33 7.35 0.62
N VAL A 36 0.10 8.37 1.37
CA VAL A 36 0.51 8.22 2.76
C VAL A 36 -0.37 9.11 3.63
N GLU A 37 -0.98 8.51 4.65
CA GLU A 37 -1.74 9.22 5.66
C GLU A 37 -1.29 8.81 7.07
N ASP A 38 -1.64 9.60 8.09
CA ASP A 38 -1.21 9.31 9.46
C ASP A 38 -1.99 8.12 10.06
N ARG A 39 -3.32 8.11 9.95
CA ARG A 39 -4.24 7.05 10.43
C ARG A 39 -5.56 7.13 9.68
N HIS A 40 -6.22 5.98 9.48
CA HIS A 40 -7.60 5.96 9.03
C HIS A 40 -8.54 6.51 10.11
N PRO A 41 -9.55 7.34 9.77
CA PRO A 41 -10.41 8.01 10.74
C PRO A 41 -11.34 7.06 11.52
N GLU A 42 -11.78 5.97 10.90
CA GLU A 42 -12.72 5.01 11.51
C GLU A 42 -12.04 3.73 12.01
N ASP A 43 -10.81 3.45 11.55
CA ASP A 43 -10.04 2.26 11.91
C ASP A 43 -8.56 2.62 12.16
N PRO A 44 -8.20 3.10 13.36
CA PRO A 44 -6.86 3.60 13.65
C PRO A 44 -5.73 2.57 13.58
N GLU A 45 -6.05 1.28 13.48
CA GLU A 45 -5.13 0.15 13.39
C GLU A 45 -4.94 -0.33 11.94
N LEU A 46 -5.73 0.17 10.99
CA LEU A 46 -5.61 -0.16 9.58
C LEU A 46 -4.24 0.26 9.02
N LEU A 47 -3.55 -0.66 8.34
CA LEU A 47 -2.21 -0.44 7.79
C LEU A 47 -2.24 0.09 6.35
N GLY A 48 -3.19 -0.39 5.57
CA GLY A 48 -3.38 -0.04 4.16
C GLY A 48 -4.84 -0.06 3.76
N LEU A 49 -5.18 0.64 2.68
CA LEU A 49 -6.51 0.60 2.08
C LEU A 49 -6.43 0.76 0.57
N TYR A 50 -6.94 -0.22 -0.17
CA TYR A 50 -7.20 -0.10 -1.60
C TYR A 50 -8.52 0.64 -1.87
N GLU A 51 -8.45 1.75 -2.59
CA GLU A 51 -9.60 2.48 -3.10
C GLU A 51 -9.55 2.55 -4.64
N GLY A 52 -10.44 1.79 -5.28
CA GLY A 52 -10.63 1.86 -6.73
C GLY A 52 -11.78 2.80 -7.08
N ILE A 53 -11.58 3.70 -8.04
CA ILE A 53 -12.70 4.51 -8.55
C ILE A 53 -13.50 3.67 -9.54
N ALA A 54 -14.74 3.34 -9.18
CA ALA A 54 -15.64 2.61 -10.07
C ALA A 54 -15.80 3.35 -11.40
N LEU A 55 -15.53 2.65 -12.50
CA LEU A 55 -15.65 3.15 -13.88
C LEU A 55 -17.05 3.65 -14.28
N THR A 56 -18.03 3.60 -13.40
CA THR A 56 -19.45 3.91 -13.64
C THR A 56 -19.82 5.38 -13.46
N GLU A 57 -18.91 6.23 -12.95
CA GLU A 57 -19.08 7.70 -12.93
C GLU A 57 -18.42 8.40 -14.14
N ARG A 58 -18.17 7.63 -15.22
CA ARG A 58 -17.65 8.12 -16.51
C ARG A 58 -18.69 8.96 -17.25
N ASP A 59 -18.95 10.15 -16.75
CA ASP A 59 -19.61 11.17 -17.56
C ASP A 59 -18.63 11.68 -18.62
N SER A 60 -19.16 11.87 -19.82
CA SER A 60 -18.45 11.93 -21.11
C SER A 60 -17.55 13.15 -21.35
N SER A 61 -17.11 13.84 -20.29
CA SER A 61 -16.40 15.13 -20.34
C SER A 61 -15.01 15.15 -19.69
N TYR A 62 -14.58 14.09 -18.98
CA TYR A 62 -13.24 14.00 -18.39
C TYR A 62 -12.38 12.96 -19.12
N ALA A 63 -11.48 13.45 -19.97
CA ALA A 63 -10.47 12.63 -20.63
C ALA A 63 -9.36 12.28 -19.62
N GLY A 64 -9.49 11.14 -18.95
CA GLY A 64 -8.46 10.56 -18.10
C GLY A 64 -9.10 9.67 -17.03
N ALA A 65 -8.89 8.36 -17.11
CA ALA A 65 -9.20 7.50 -15.98
C ALA A 65 -8.28 7.92 -14.82
N LEU A 66 -8.86 8.26 -13.68
CA LEU A 66 -8.08 8.45 -12.46
C LEU A 66 -7.50 7.07 -12.07
N PRO A 67 -6.22 7.01 -11.66
CA PRO A 67 -5.60 5.76 -11.22
C PRO A 67 -6.29 5.26 -9.95
N ASP A 68 -6.19 3.96 -9.70
CA ASP A 68 -6.59 3.40 -8.40
C ASP A 68 -5.61 3.89 -7.33
N THR A 69 -6.02 3.90 -6.06
CA THR A 69 -5.17 4.37 -4.97
C THR A 69 -4.99 3.31 -3.89
N VAL A 70 -3.78 3.19 -3.37
CA VAL A 70 -3.49 2.44 -2.15
C VAL A 70 -3.00 3.43 -1.10
N THR A 71 -3.79 3.64 -0.05
CA THR A 71 -3.43 4.52 1.06
C THR A 71 -2.71 3.70 2.12
N ILE A 72 -1.50 4.11 2.50
CA ILE A 72 -0.71 3.50 3.57
C ILE A 72 -0.75 4.38 4.81
N TYR A 73 -1.04 3.79 5.96
CA TYR A 73 -1.18 4.49 7.22
C TYR A 73 0.10 4.42 8.05
N ARG A 74 0.79 5.56 8.11
CA ARG A 74 2.11 5.71 8.71
C ARG A 74 2.14 5.33 10.19
N LYS A 75 1.25 5.87 11.01
CA LYS A 75 1.35 5.67 12.46
C LYS A 75 1.15 4.23 12.92
N PRO A 76 0.15 3.47 12.45
CA PRO A 76 0.00 2.08 12.88
C PRO A 76 1.18 1.20 12.42
N LEU A 77 1.74 1.44 11.23
CA LEU A 77 2.98 0.79 10.79
C LEU A 77 4.18 1.12 11.70
N LEU A 78 4.35 2.39 12.05
CA LEU A 78 5.40 2.83 12.97
C LEU A 78 5.22 2.29 14.40
N ASP A 79 3.97 2.11 14.85
CA ASP A 79 3.64 1.57 16.17
C ASP A 79 4.01 0.09 16.30
N MET A 80 3.99 -0.67 15.21
CA MET A 80 4.30 -2.11 15.20
C MET A 80 5.75 -2.46 14.87
N CYS A 81 6.49 -1.56 14.20
CA CYS A 81 7.88 -1.80 13.80
C CYS A 81 8.88 -1.28 14.84
N ASP A 82 9.99 -1.99 15.01
CA ASP A 82 11.12 -1.63 15.87
C ASP A 82 12.33 -1.08 15.09
N SER A 83 12.32 -1.11 13.74
CA SER A 83 13.40 -0.55 12.91
C SER A 83 12.95 -0.02 11.53
N GLU A 84 13.73 0.87 10.88
CA GLU A 84 13.44 1.33 9.52
C GLU A 84 13.38 0.19 8.48
N PRO A 85 14.29 -0.81 8.49
CA PRO A 85 14.18 -1.95 7.57
C PRO A 85 12.88 -2.73 7.72
N GLU A 86 12.40 -2.90 8.96
CA GLU A 86 11.13 -3.55 9.26
C GLU A 86 9.95 -2.73 8.72
N VAL A 87 10.00 -1.40 8.83
CA VAL A 87 8.99 -0.53 8.21
C VAL A 87 8.94 -0.73 6.69
N VAL A 88 10.08 -0.84 6.02
CA VAL A 88 10.14 -1.10 4.57
C VAL A 88 9.50 -2.44 4.23
N GLU A 89 9.83 -3.50 4.98
CA GLU A 89 9.26 -4.83 4.78
C GLU A 89 7.74 -4.85 5.01
N GLU A 90 7.26 -4.25 6.11
CA GLU A 90 5.84 -4.20 6.45
C GLU A 90 5.03 -3.35 5.47
N VAL A 91 5.58 -2.24 4.97
CA VAL A 91 4.93 -1.47 3.90
C VAL A 91 4.81 -2.30 2.63
N ALA A 92 5.87 -3.03 2.23
CA ALA A 92 5.85 -3.86 1.03
C ALA A 92 4.80 -4.97 1.14
N ILE A 93 4.74 -5.65 2.30
CA ILE A 93 3.74 -6.66 2.60
C ILE A 93 2.33 -6.06 2.50
N THR A 94 2.09 -4.94 3.18
CA THR A 94 0.79 -4.24 3.18
C THR A 94 0.34 -3.89 1.76
N VAL A 95 1.21 -3.26 0.97
CA VAL A 95 0.91 -2.90 -0.43
C VAL A 95 0.59 -4.14 -1.26
N ILE A 96 1.42 -5.19 -1.15
CA ILE A 96 1.25 -6.44 -1.89
C ILE A 96 -0.07 -7.11 -1.53
N HIS A 97 -0.45 -7.14 -0.24
CA HIS A 97 -1.71 -7.71 0.24
C HIS A 97 -2.91 -6.99 -0.37
N GLU A 98 -2.96 -5.66 -0.24
CA GLU A 98 -4.04 -4.82 -0.76
C GLU A 98 -4.26 -5.04 -2.27
N ILE A 99 -3.15 -5.08 -3.03
CA ILE A 99 -3.21 -5.31 -4.48
C ILE A 99 -3.62 -6.76 -4.77
N ALA A 100 -2.97 -7.74 -4.16
CA ALA A 100 -3.23 -9.15 -4.40
C ALA A 100 -4.70 -9.49 -4.16
N HIS A 101 -5.27 -9.01 -3.04
CA HIS A 101 -6.69 -9.19 -2.73
C HIS A 101 -7.59 -8.52 -3.77
N HIS A 102 -7.25 -7.30 -4.21
CA HIS A 102 -8.00 -6.62 -5.28
C HIS A 102 -8.03 -7.43 -6.59
N PHE A 103 -6.93 -8.09 -6.93
CA PHE A 103 -6.82 -8.93 -8.13
C PHE A 103 -7.29 -10.39 -7.93
N GLY A 104 -7.82 -10.74 -6.75
CA GLY A 104 -8.36 -12.06 -6.45
C GLY A 104 -7.31 -13.14 -6.16
N ILE A 105 -6.11 -12.73 -5.73
CA ILE A 105 -5.07 -13.60 -5.19
C ILE A 105 -5.32 -13.73 -3.68
N ASP A 106 -5.31 -14.96 -3.17
CA ASP A 106 -5.55 -15.27 -1.76
C ASP A 106 -4.25 -15.29 -0.92
N ASP A 107 -4.42 -15.30 0.40
CA ASP A 107 -3.32 -15.33 1.38
C ASP A 107 -2.46 -16.58 1.25
N ASP A 108 -3.06 -17.72 0.91
CA ASP A 108 -2.33 -18.97 0.70
C ASP A 108 -1.31 -18.80 -0.42
N ARG A 109 -1.72 -18.18 -1.53
CA ARG A 109 -0.82 -17.88 -2.65
C ARG A 109 0.25 -16.84 -2.29
N LEU A 110 -0.06 -15.87 -1.44
CA LEU A 110 0.90 -14.88 -0.96
C LEU A 110 1.98 -15.51 -0.07
N HIS A 111 1.58 -16.38 0.86
CA HIS A 111 2.52 -17.14 1.69
C HIS A 111 3.48 -17.99 0.85
N GLU A 112 3.00 -18.65 -0.21
CA GLU A 112 3.86 -19.41 -1.14
C GLU A 112 4.91 -18.54 -1.83
N LEU A 113 4.63 -17.25 -2.02
CA LEU A 113 5.49 -16.28 -2.67
C LEU A 113 6.41 -15.53 -1.68
N GLY A 114 6.28 -15.80 -0.37
CA GLY A 114 7.08 -15.20 0.69
C GLY A 114 6.53 -13.86 1.21
N TRP A 115 5.24 -13.59 0.99
CA TRP A 115 4.57 -12.34 1.35
C TRP A 115 3.37 -12.59 2.27
N GLY A 116 3.44 -13.56 3.17
CA GLY A 116 2.35 -13.87 4.10
C GLY A 116 2.72 -13.56 5.54
#